data_AF-A0A3B5KQ87-F1
#
_entry.id   AF-A0A3B5KQ87-F1
#
_cell.length_a   1.000
_cell.length_b   1.000
_cell.length_c   1.000
_cell.angle_alpha   90.00
_cell.angle_beta   90.00
_cell.angle_gamma   90.00
#
_symmetry.space_group_name_H-M   'P 1'
#
loop_
_entity.id
_entity.type
_entity.pdbx_description
1 polymer ?
#
loop_
_entity_poly.entity_id
_entity_poly.type
_entity_poly.pdbx_seq_one_letter_code
_entity_poly.pdbx_strand_id
1 'polypeptide(L)' 'LKLSIISLFFKFGVSVASAPVCGSDGITYSNECELNRSACEHKRKIDVAKHGSCEEGRKWTLKCCNYVNQSAIEVV' A
#
# COMPACT_ATOMS: atom_id res chain seq x y z
N LEU A 1 -23.89 -6.02 -33.04
CA LEU A 1 -23.97 -4.80 -32.19
C LEU A 1 -24.07 -5.05 -30.67
N LYS A 2 -24.34 -6.26 -30.15
CA LYS A 2 -24.33 -6.53 -28.69
C LYS A 2 -22.95 -6.85 -28.10
N LEU A 3 -21.94 -7.11 -28.94
CA LEU A 3 -20.57 -7.44 -28.52
C LEU A 3 -19.66 -6.21 -28.29
N SER A 4 -19.98 -5.04 -28.86
CA SER A 4 -19.16 -3.81 -28.70
C SER A 4 -19.41 -3.06 -27.39
N ILE A 5 -20.57 -3.27 -26.76
CA ILE A 5 -20.97 -2.58 -25.52
C ILE A 5 -20.32 -3.24 -24.29
N ILE A 6 -20.18 -4.58 -24.28
CA ILE A 6 -19.53 -5.33 -23.19
C ILE A 6 -18.06 -4.92 -23.04
N SER A 7 -17.35 -4.66 -24.15
CA SER A 7 -15.97 -4.15 -24.14
C SER A 7 -15.84 -2.70 -23.68
N LEU A 8 -16.91 -1.90 -23.75
CA LEU A 8 -16.92 -0.52 -23.27
C LEU A 8 -17.15 -0.46 -21.75
N PHE A 9 -17.95 -1.38 -21.19
CA PHE A 9 -18.06 -1.58 -19.75
C PHE A 9 -16.76 -2.14 -19.15
N PHE A 10 -16.06 -3.05 -19.83
CA PHE A 10 -14.74 -3.54 -19.39
C PHE A 10 -13.64 -2.48 -19.46
N LYS A 11 -13.76 -1.47 -20.35
CA LYS A 11 -12.86 -0.31 -20.41
C LYS A 11 -13.04 0.63 -19.21
N PHE A 12 -14.24 0.68 -18.63
CA PHE A 12 -14.58 1.36 -17.38
C PHE A 12 -14.68 0.38 -16.20
N GLY A 13 -13.85 -0.67 -16.20
CA GLY A 13 -13.59 -1.45 -15.01
C GLY A 13 -12.85 -0.61 -13.98
N VAL A 14 -13.53 0.36 -13.37
CA VAL A 14 -13.17 0.83 -12.03
C VAL A 14 -13.48 -0.34 -11.11
N SER A 15 -12.57 -1.30 -11.16
CA SER A 15 -12.28 -2.12 -10.00
C SER A 15 -12.15 -1.11 -8.86
N VAL A 16 -12.90 -1.32 -7.77
CA VAL A 16 -12.50 -0.79 -6.46
C VAL A 16 -11.20 -1.53 -6.15
N ALA A 17 -10.15 -1.13 -6.85
CA ALA A 17 -8.82 -1.60 -6.62
C ALA A 17 -8.52 -1.10 -5.23
N SER A 18 -8.29 -2.03 -4.30
CA SER A 18 -7.56 -1.75 -3.09
C SER A 18 -6.45 -0.78 -3.50
N ALA A 19 -6.56 0.48 -3.06
CA ALA A 19 -5.66 1.54 -3.42
C ALA A 19 -4.78 1.72 -2.18
N PRO A 20 -3.82 0.80 -1.95
CA PRO A 20 -3.09 0.77 -0.71
C PRO A 20 -2.37 2.09 -0.52
N VAL A 21 -2.25 2.50 0.73
CA VAL A 21 -1.48 3.67 1.13
C VAL A 21 -0.52 3.27 2.24
N CYS A 22 0.69 3.82 2.19
CA CYS A 22 1.63 3.73 3.28
C CYS A 22 1.36 4.89 4.24
N GLY A 23 1.04 4.58 5.49
CA GLY A 23 0.89 5.57 6.55
C GLY A 23 2.24 6.11 7.03
N SER A 24 2.23 7.29 7.66
CA SER A 24 3.39 7.89 8.30
C SER A 24 3.95 7.06 9.46
N ASP A 25 3.21 6.07 9.94
CA ASP A 25 3.64 5.09 10.93
C ASP A 25 4.24 3.81 10.33
N GLY A 26 4.45 3.77 9.01
CA GLY A 26 5.10 2.67 8.29
C GLY A 26 4.20 1.46 8.04
N ILE A 27 2.89 1.58 8.31
CA ILE A 27 1.90 0.53 8.07
C ILE A 27 1.26 0.73 6.70
N THR A 28 1.05 -0.38 5.97
CA THR A 28 0.26 -0.35 4.74
C THR A 28 -1.21 -0.55 5.06
N TYR A 29 -2.04 0.40 4.64
CA TYR A 29 -3.49 0.33 4.76
C TYR A 29 -4.10 0.00 3.40
N SER A 30 -5.14 -0.85 3.37
CA SER A 30 -5.80 -1.29 2.13
C SER A 30 -6.36 -0.14 1.29
N ASN A 31 -6.69 0.97 1.94
CA ASN A 31 -7.10 2.25 1.36
C ASN A 31 -7.00 3.35 2.44
N GLU A 32 -7.21 4.61 2.05
CA GLU A 32 -7.16 5.76 2.95
C GLU A 32 -8.27 5.78 4.01
N CYS A 33 -9.42 5.14 3.77
CA CYS A 33 -10.50 5.03 4.76
C CYS A 33 -10.06 4.18 5.97
N GLU A 34 -9.41 3.04 5.71
CA GLU A 34 -8.86 2.18 6.77
C GLU A 34 -7.74 2.88 7.56
N LEU A 35 -6.94 3.71 6.89
CA LEU A 35 -5.93 4.56 7.56
C LEU A 35 -6.60 5.54 8.52
N ASN A 36 -7.60 6.30 8.03
CA ASN A 36 -8.32 7.27 8.84
C ASN A 36 -9.08 6.63 10.01
N ARG A 37 -9.67 5.47 9.79
CA ARG A 37 -10.30 4.67 10.84
C ARG A 37 -9.28 4.29 11.91
N SER A 38 -8.13 3.77 11.52
CA SER A 38 -7.06 3.39 12.44
C SER A 38 -6.52 4.59 13.23
N ALA A 39 -6.34 5.74 12.56
CA ALA A 39 -5.93 6.99 13.20
C ALA A 39 -6.91 7.41 14.30
N CYS A 40 -8.22 7.34 14.00
CA CYS A 40 -9.28 7.67 14.95
C CYS A 40 -9.36 6.69 16.12
N GLU A 41 -9.40 5.37 15.85
CA GLU A 41 -9.50 4.32 16.86
C GLU A 41 -8.33 4.36 17.85
N HIS A 42 -7.12 4.62 17.36
CA HIS A 42 -5.91 4.68 18.20
C HIS A 42 -5.61 6.06 18.75
N LYS A 43 -6.42 7.08 18.43
CA LYS A 43 -6.19 8.49 18.79
C LYS A 43 -4.79 8.98 18.41
N ARG A 44 -4.32 8.58 17.22
CA ARG A 44 -3.03 8.97 16.67
C ARG A 44 -3.24 9.74 15.37
N LYS A 45 -2.39 10.73 15.11
CA LYS A 45 -2.33 11.35 13.79
C LYS A 45 -1.49 10.46 12.87
N ILE A 46 -2.12 9.92 11.82
CA ILE A 46 -1.47 9.12 10.79
C ILE A 46 -1.77 9.83 9.49
N ASP A 47 -0.72 10.31 8.81
CA ASP A 47 -0.84 10.97 7.51
C ASP A 47 -0.45 9.97 6.41
N VAL A 48 -0.90 10.19 5.18
CA VAL A 48 -0.45 9.38 4.03
C VAL A 48 1.00 9.75 3.72
N ALA A 49 1.93 8.81 3.89
CA ALA A 49 3.33 8.99 3.51
C ALA A 49 3.54 8.81 2.00
N LYS A 50 2.89 7.80 1.40
CA LYS A 50 2.97 7.50 -0.04
C LYS A 50 1.79 6.65 -0.49
N HIS A 51 1.40 6.80 -1.76
CA HIS A 51 0.47 5.90 -2.45
C HIS A 51 1.15 4.58 -2.83
N GLY A 52 0.46 3.46 -2.63
CA GLY A 52 1.01 2.10 -2.73
C GLY A 52 1.40 1.54 -1.36
N SER A 53 1.78 0.26 -1.33
CA SER A 53 2.27 -0.37 -0.10
C SER A 53 3.61 0.23 0.35
N CYS A 54 3.90 0.21 1.64
CA CYS A 54 5.22 0.61 2.16
C CYS A 54 6.38 -0.22 1.57
N GLU A 55 6.08 -1.46 1.18
CA GLU A 55 7.04 -2.39 0.56
C GLU A 55 7.20 -2.22 -0.96
N GLU A 56 6.33 -1.44 -1.63
CA GLU A 56 6.26 -1.32 -3.10
C GLU A 56 7.53 -0.70 -3.74
N GLY A 57 8.43 -0.12 -2.93
CA GLY A 57 9.76 0.34 -3.36
C GLY A 57 10.92 -0.58 -2.96
N ARG A 58 10.68 -1.60 -2.12
CA ARG A 58 11.72 -2.52 -1.62
C ARG A 58 12.04 -3.65 -2.59
N LYS A 59 11.26 -3.79 -3.66
CA LYS A 59 11.49 -4.81 -4.70
C LYS A 59 12.84 -4.64 -5.42
N TRP A 60 13.41 -3.43 -5.42
CA TRP A 60 14.78 -3.18 -5.90
C TRP A 60 15.86 -3.48 -4.85
N THR A 61 15.50 -3.48 -3.56
CA THR A 61 16.40 -3.73 -2.43
C THR A 61 16.46 -5.21 -2.01
N LEU A 62 15.46 -6.02 -2.40
CA LEU A 62 15.40 -7.46 -2.13
C LEU A 62 16.44 -8.30 -2.91
N LYS A 63 17.20 -7.71 -3.83
CA LYS A 63 18.42 -8.38 -4.35
C LYS A 63 19.52 -8.50 -3.28
N CYS A 64 19.37 -7.90 -2.10
CA CYS A 64 20.35 -7.97 -1.02
C CYS A 64 19.86 -8.61 0.30
N CYS A 65 18.60 -9.03 0.46
CA CYS A 65 18.10 -9.55 1.75
C CYS A 65 17.54 -10.98 1.69
N ASN A 66 18.38 -11.96 1.34
CA ASN A 66 18.13 -13.37 1.71
C ASN A 66 18.88 -13.79 3.00
N TYR A 67 19.44 -12.82 3.72
CA TYR A 67 19.96 -12.85 5.09
C TYR A 67 19.74 -11.39 5.55
N VAL A 68 19.06 -11.03 6.64
CA VAL A 68 19.36 -11.32 8.05
C VAL A 68 18.10 -11.16 8.91
N ASN A 69 18.02 -11.96 9.98
CA ASN A 69 17.03 -11.91 11.04
C ASN A 69 17.09 -10.63 11.90
N GLN A 70 15.95 -10.35 12.51
CA GLN A 70 15.70 -9.51 13.68
C GLN A 70 16.92 -9.20 14.57
N SER A 71 16.99 -7.93 14.99
CA SER A 71 17.88 -7.35 16.02
C SER A 71 19.15 -6.70 15.47
N ALA A 72 19.45 -5.54 16.04
CA ALA A 72 20.49 -4.56 15.68
C ALA A 72 21.92 -5.11 15.54
N ILE A 73 22.88 -4.20 15.29
CA ILE A 73 24.36 -4.30 15.30
C ILE A 73 24.88 -4.18 13.84
N GLU A 74 25.62 -3.16 13.40
CA GLU A 74 26.42 -2.12 14.07
C GLU A 74 26.59 -0.96 13.07
N VAL A 75 26.53 0.28 13.55
CA VAL A 75 27.19 1.40 12.86
C VAL A 75 28.66 1.30 13.28
N VAL A 76 29.51 0.79 12.40
CA VAL A 76 30.96 1.03 12.39
C VAL A 76 31.35 1.43 10.97
#